data_AF-A0A6V7WUI5-F1
#
_entry.id   AF-A0A6V7WUI5-F1
#
_cell.length_a   1.000
_cell.length_b   1.000
_cell.length_c   1.000
_cell.angle_alpha   90.00
_cell.angle_beta   90.00
_cell.angle_gamma   90.00
#
_symmetry.space_group_name_H-M   'P 1'
#
loop_
_entity.id
_entity.type
_entity.pdbx_description
1 polymer ?
#
loop_
_entity_poly.entity_id
_entity_poly.type
_entity_poly.pdbx_seq_one_letter_code
_entity_poly.pdbx_strand_id
1 'polypeptide(L)' 'MRDSMWIKVININGEITSFNWIKNYDKLRNAVNITFPGFLVHGKF' A
#
# COMPACT_ATOMS: atom_id res chain seq x y z
N MET A 1 0.60 -10.38 6.42
CA MET A 1 1.05 -9.87 5.09
C MET A 1 0.24 -8.68 4.61
N ARG A 2 -1.07 -8.56 4.88
CA ARG A 2 -1.84 -7.36 4.52
C ARG A 2 -1.61 -6.18 5.47
N ASP A 3 -0.97 -6.40 6.63
CA ASP A 3 -0.68 -5.35 7.61
C ASP A 3 0.34 -4.31 7.09
N SER A 4 1.23 -4.70 6.18
CA SER A 4 2.16 -3.77 5.51
C SER A 4 1.47 -2.85 4.49
N MET A 5 0.18 -3.07 4.21
CA MET A 5 -0.61 -2.28 3.27
C MET A 5 -1.36 -1.14 3.98
N TRP A 6 -0.98 -0.78 5.21
CA TRP A 6 -1.48 0.40 5.90
C TRP A 6 -0.54 1.58 5.67
N ILE A 7 -1.11 2.72 5.26
CA ILE A 7 -0.38 3.97 5.08
C ILE A 7 -0.64 4.89 6.26
N LYS A 8 0.43 5.41 6.87
CA LYS A 8 0.36 6.48 7.86
C LYS A 8 0.57 7.81 7.14
N VAL A 9 -0.38 8.72 7.30
CA VAL A 9 -0.26 10.12 6.87
C VAL A 9 -0.04 10.95 8.12
N ILE A 10 1.02 11.75 8.11
CA ILE A 10 1.40 12.65 9.19
C ILE A 10 1.30 14.07 8.63
N ASN A 11 0.50 14.93 9.24
CA ASN A 11 0.40 16.32 8.82
C ASN A 11 1.46 17.20 9.49
N ILE A 12 1.50 18.49 9.13
CA ILE A 12 2.49 19.45 9.67
C ILE A 12 2.37 19.67 11.19
N ASN A 13 1.21 19.37 11.77
CA ASN A 13 0.97 19.46 13.21
C ASN A 13 1.36 18.17 13.95
N GLY A 14 1.83 17.13 13.25
CA GLY A 14 2.19 15.85 13.84
C GLY A 14 1.01 14.90 14.07
N GLU A 15 -0.19 15.23 13.58
CA GLU A 15 -1.35 14.35 13.71
C GLU A 15 -1.22 13.16 12.75
N ILE A 16 -1.47 11.96 13.27
CA ILE A 16 -1.30 10.70 12.54
C ILE A 16 -2.66 10.13 12.18
N THR A 17 -2.89 9.91 10.88
CA THR A 17 -4.03 9.14 10.38
C THR A 17 -3.54 7.87 9.70
N SER A 18 -4.18 6.74 9.99
CA SER A 18 -3.85 5.45 9.39
C SER A 18 -4.94 5.04 8.39
N PHE A 19 -4.55 4.74 7.16
CA PHE A 19 -5.45 4.36 6.07
C PHE A 19 -5.18 2.94 5.60
N ASN A 20 -6.25 2.15 5.48
CA ASN A 20 -6.16 0.83 4.87
C ASN A 20 -6.05 0.96 3.35
N TRP A 21 -4.89 0.60 2.80
CA TRP A 21 -4.59 0.70 1.36
C TRP A 21 -4.65 -0.63 0.62
N ILE A 22 -5.20 -1.70 1.21
CA ILE A 22 -5.31 -3.02 0.58
C ILE A 22 -5.88 -2.91 -0.85
N LYS A 23 -7.00 -2.21 -1.02
CA LYS A 23 -7.64 -2.04 -2.34
C LYS A 23 -6.79 -1.23 -3.32
N ASN A 24 -5.98 -0.29 -2.82
CA ASN A 24 -5.08 0.51 -3.64
C ASN A 24 -3.91 -0.35 -4.13
N TYR A 25 -3.31 -1.16 -3.26
CA TYR A 25 -2.26 -2.11 -3.64
C TYR A 25 -2.76 -3.20 -4.60
N ASP A 26 -3.99 -3.69 -4.43
CA ASP A 26 -4.60 -4.62 -5.39
C ASP A 26 -4.78 -3.97 -6.78
N LYS A 27 -5.22 -2.70 -6.83
CA LYS A 27 -5.31 -1.95 -8.09
C LYS A 27 -3.95 -1.75 -8.75
N LEU A 28 -2.92 -1.37 -7.99
CA LEU A 28 -1.56 -1.20 -8.49
C LEU A 28 -1.00 -2.50 -9.08
N ARG A 29 -1.14 -3.61 -8.34
CA ARG A 29 -0.70 -4.94 -8.77
C ARG A 29 -1.42 -5.38 -10.06
N ASN A 30 -2.74 -5.17 -10.13
CA ASN A 30 -3.53 -5.52 -11.30
C ASN A 30 -3.20 -4.66 -12.53
N ALA A 31 -2.87 -3.37 -12.34
CA ALA A 31 -2.52 -2.46 -13.43
C ALA A 31 -1.23 -2.87 -14.18
N VAL A 32 -0.37 -3.66 -13.54
CA VAL A 32 0.84 -4.24 -14.15
C VAL A 32 0.67 -5.72 -14.51
N ASN A 33 -0.57 -6.20 -14.61
CA ASN A 33 -0.92 -7.57 -14.97
C ASN A 33 -0.31 -8.66 -14.07
N ILE A 34 0.04 -8.32 -12.83
CA ILE A 34 0.46 -9.31 -11.84
C ILE A 34 -0.82 -9.83 -11.17
N THR A 35 -1.11 -11.11 -11.31
CA THR A 35 -2.21 -11.78 -10.61
C THR A 35 -1.67 -12.65 -9.48
N PHE A 36 -2.52 -12.99 -8.50
CA PHE A 36 -2.16 -13.97 -7.48
C PHE A 36 -1.75 -15.29 -8.15
N PRO A 37 -0.66 -15.97 -7.70
CA PRO A 37 0.11 -15.75 -6.47
C PRO A 37 1.25 -14.72 -6.57
N GLY A 38 1.42 -14.04 -7.71
CA GLY A 38 2.39 -12.96 -7.87
C GLY A 38 2.09 -11.76 -6.96
N PHE A 39 3.14 -11.07 -6.53
CA PHE A 39 3.07 -9.92 -5.63
C PHE A 39 3.94 -8.77 -6.11
N LEU A 40 3.64 -7.57 -5.61
CA LEU A 40 4.39 -6.35 -5.88
C LEU A 40 4.92 -5.79 -4.56
N VAL A 41 6.22 -5.49 -4.52
CA VAL A 41 6.86 -4.79 -3.40
C VAL A 41 7.09 -3.34 -3.83
N HIS A 42 6.57 -2.40 -3.06
CA HIS A 42 6.82 -0.98 -3.27
C HIS A 42 7.91 -0.51 -2.30
N GLY A 43 9.08 -0.18 -2.82
CA GLY A 43 10.22 0.33 -2.06
C GLY A 43 11.17 1.13 -2.97
N LYS A 44 12.03 1.93 -2.35
CA LYS A 44 13.21 2.48 -3.01
C LYS A 44 14.39 1.56 -2.70
N PHE A 45 15.09 1.12 -3.74
CA PHE A 45 16.42 0.55 -3.62
C PHE A 45 17.45 1.68 -3.56
#